data_AF-A0A3S2THE9-F1
#
_entry.id   AF-A0A3S2THE9-F1
#
_cell.length_a   1.000
_cell.length_b   1.000
_cell.length_c   1.000
_cell.angle_alpha   90.00
_cell.angle_beta   90.00
_cell.angle_gamma   90.00
#
_symmetry.space_group_name_H-M   'P 1'
#
loop_
_entity.id
_entity.type
_entity.pdbx_description
1 polymer ?
#
loop_
_entity_poly.entity_id
_entity_poly.type
_entity_poly.pdbx_seq_one_letter_code
_entity_poly.pdbx_strand_id
1 'polypeptide(L)'
;MRFKLMIWIVVMSCSLTFGLAKASARTNSVEFPAGLPWLNVTQPLTMQQLKGKVVLLDFWTYGCVNCIHVIPDLHKLEQKYGHQLAVISVHSPKFENEKQLSTLTSIVRRYGMQHAVVNDVEFQLWRSYAVRAWPTFVLIGPDGKYVGQTSGEGRYDVLDQAIDQLLAEFKGKPNLTPLPIKLVDPLTTTLAAPGSVTVDERYIAISDTLHNQIVLMDHQGKLVKRLGSGIAELKDGQSDSSAFASPQGLVLTDKALYVADTGNHAIRRIDLTTFQVSTLAGNGELAQGRLISGSTPTQVSLRSPWDLALDNNTLYIAMAGSHQIWTLDLKSAELKVFAGTGQEALVDGKRRDSAFNQPSGLALRGNKLWVADAEASAVRQIDLSSGKVDTLVGQGLFEFGLKDGAFKRALLQHNKDVVVLDKNTLAVADTYNHKIRLLDLDEQQVMTLSLGTELNEPGGLAVFNSQLYIADTNNNRILRWQLKEQKLSEIQVPASAKADTKPK
;
A
#
# COMPACT_ATOMS: atom_id res chain seq x y z
N MET A 1 31.12 -3.70 -22.72
CA MET A 1 29.86 -4.38 -23.11
C MET A 1 29.06 -4.67 -21.86
N ARG A 2 28.07 -3.83 -21.53
CA ARG A 2 27.18 -4.04 -20.39
C ARG A 2 25.95 -4.80 -20.90
N PHE A 3 25.77 -6.04 -20.45
CA PHE A 3 24.58 -6.84 -20.74
C PHE A 3 23.37 -6.20 -20.06
N LYS A 4 22.47 -5.62 -20.87
CA LYS A 4 21.10 -5.31 -20.45
C LYS A 4 20.31 -6.61 -20.47
N LEU A 5 20.12 -7.22 -19.30
CA LEU A 5 19.22 -8.36 -19.15
C LEU A 5 17.79 -7.82 -19.10
N MET A 6 17.08 -7.92 -20.22
CA MET A 6 15.66 -7.61 -20.32
C MET A 6 14.88 -8.72 -19.60
N ILE A 7 14.56 -8.51 -18.33
CA ILE A 7 13.70 -9.43 -17.57
C ILE A 7 12.26 -9.10 -17.96
N TRP A 8 11.69 -9.92 -18.84
CA TRP A 8 10.27 -9.96 -19.09
C TRP A 8 9.60 -10.66 -17.91
N ILE A 9 8.95 -9.91 -17.03
CA ILE A 9 8.02 -10.48 -16.06
C ILE A 9 6.73 -10.81 -16.83
N VAL A 10 6.71 -12.00 -17.41
CA VAL A 10 5.45 -12.69 -17.70
C VAL A 10 5.03 -13.27 -16.35
N VAL A 11 3.91 -12.81 -15.80
CA VAL A 11 3.19 -13.52 -14.73
C VAL A 11 2.66 -14.80 -15.34
N MET A 12 3.55 -15.76 -15.54
CA MET A 12 3.18 -17.13 -15.85
C MET A 12 2.74 -17.71 -14.51
N SER A 13 1.47 -18.02 -14.38
CA SER A 13 0.95 -18.85 -13.29
C SER A 13 1.61 -20.23 -13.42
N CYS A 14 2.84 -20.36 -12.94
CA CYS A 14 3.48 -21.63 -12.79
C CYS A 14 2.83 -22.27 -11.56
N SER A 15 1.77 -23.05 -11.79
CA SER A 15 1.22 -23.98 -10.81
C SER A 15 2.24 -25.10 -10.59
N LEU A 16 3.33 -24.77 -9.91
CA LEU A 16 4.10 -25.76 -9.18
C LEU A 16 3.21 -26.16 -8.00
N THR A 17 2.43 -27.23 -8.18
CA THR A 17 2.10 -28.09 -7.06
C THR A 17 3.42 -28.42 -6.37
N PHE A 18 3.47 -28.32 -5.03
CA PHE A 18 4.64 -28.78 -4.27
C PHE A 18 4.86 -30.26 -4.63
N GLY A 19 5.73 -30.51 -5.60
CA GLY A 19 6.16 -31.84 -5.98
C GLY A 19 7.03 -32.34 -4.85
N LEU A 20 6.40 -32.92 -3.83
CA LEU A 20 7.08 -33.39 -2.63
C LEU A 20 7.96 -34.59 -3.00
N ALA A 21 9.19 -34.32 -3.43
CA ALA A 21 10.23 -35.33 -3.43
C ALA A 21 10.30 -35.96 -2.03
N LYS A 22 10.56 -37.28 -1.95
CA LYS A 22 10.74 -37.98 -0.67
C LYS A 22 11.69 -37.19 0.23
N ALA A 23 11.39 -37.06 1.51
CA ALA A 23 12.18 -36.27 2.47
C ALA A 23 13.69 -36.63 2.48
N SER A 24 14.05 -37.87 2.11
CA SER A 24 15.45 -38.31 1.98
C SER A 24 16.22 -37.66 0.81
N ALA A 25 15.54 -37.14 -0.21
CA ALA A 25 16.14 -36.51 -1.39
C ALA A 25 16.21 -34.97 -1.32
N ARG A 26 15.67 -34.36 -0.26
CA ARG A 26 15.65 -32.90 -0.07
C ARG A 26 16.98 -32.38 0.48
N THR A 27 17.37 -31.19 0.05
CA THR A 27 18.54 -30.47 0.55
C THR A 27 18.23 -29.79 1.89
N ASN A 28 19.26 -29.54 2.70
CA ASN A 28 19.11 -28.77 3.92
C ASN A 28 18.70 -27.32 3.61
N SER A 29 17.95 -26.73 4.53
CA SER A 29 17.71 -25.28 4.53
C SER A 29 18.99 -24.50 4.77
N VAL A 30 18.92 -23.20 4.49
CA VAL A 30 20.01 -22.25 4.68
C VAL A 30 19.84 -21.58 6.05
N GLU A 31 20.92 -21.48 6.82
CA GLU A 31 20.92 -20.76 8.10
C GLU A 31 20.75 -19.26 7.89
N PHE A 32 20.12 -18.57 8.83
CA PHE A 32 20.00 -17.11 8.78
C PHE A 32 21.40 -16.47 8.89
N PRO A 33 21.78 -15.59 7.94
CA PRO A 33 23.06 -14.91 8.00
C PRO A 33 23.24 -14.15 9.32
N ALA A 34 24.45 -14.24 9.89
CA ALA A 34 24.79 -13.52 11.10
C ALA A 34 24.76 -12.00 10.88
N GLY A 35 24.29 -11.25 11.88
CA GLY A 35 24.29 -9.79 11.86
C GLY A 35 23.12 -9.13 11.11
N LEU A 36 22.18 -9.91 10.53
CA LEU A 36 20.95 -9.33 9.99
C LEU A 36 20.10 -8.71 11.11
N PRO A 37 19.54 -7.50 10.91
CA PRO A 37 18.58 -6.93 11.85
C PRO A 37 17.27 -7.72 11.87
N TRP A 38 16.67 -7.82 13.07
CA TRP A 38 15.38 -8.48 13.27
C TRP A 38 14.39 -7.56 13.97
N LEU A 39 13.12 -7.72 13.63
CA LEU A 39 11.97 -7.14 14.31
C LEU A 39 11.06 -8.25 14.80
N ASN A 40 10.17 -7.91 15.74
CA ASN A 40 9.21 -8.82 16.35
C ASN A 40 9.81 -10.01 17.11
N VAL A 41 11.12 -10.02 17.39
CA VAL A 41 11.78 -11.03 18.22
C VAL A 41 12.79 -10.39 19.18
N THR A 42 13.02 -11.02 20.34
CA THR A 42 14.03 -10.52 21.30
C THR A 42 15.46 -10.86 20.90
N GLN A 43 15.64 -11.83 20.01
CA GLN A 43 16.93 -12.29 19.52
C GLN A 43 16.78 -12.94 18.13
N PRO A 44 17.82 -12.91 17.27
CA PRO A 44 17.82 -13.60 15.99
C PRO A 44 17.46 -15.09 16.11
N LEU A 45 16.63 -15.58 15.19
CA LEU A 45 16.25 -16.99 15.13
C LEU A 45 17.34 -17.82 14.43
N THR A 46 17.42 -19.10 14.76
CA THR A 46 18.31 -20.06 14.09
C THR A 46 17.55 -21.28 13.58
N MET A 47 18.01 -21.91 12.50
CA MET A 47 17.37 -23.13 11.98
C MET A 47 17.39 -24.27 13.00
N GLN A 48 18.39 -24.31 13.89
CA GLN A 48 18.44 -25.27 14.99
C GLN A 48 17.30 -25.07 16.01
N GLN A 49 16.93 -23.83 16.34
CA GLN A 49 15.79 -23.53 17.21
C GLN A 49 14.46 -23.91 16.56
N LEU A 50 14.38 -23.86 15.24
CA LEU A 50 13.18 -24.13 14.45
C LEU A 50 12.97 -25.61 14.12
N LYS A 51 13.98 -26.46 14.34
CA LYS A 51 13.88 -27.91 14.10
C LYS A 51 12.67 -28.49 14.84
N GLY A 52 11.87 -29.29 14.13
CA GLY A 52 10.60 -29.84 14.62
C GLY A 52 9.38 -28.95 14.38
N LYS A 53 9.52 -27.80 13.71
CA LYS A 53 8.43 -26.94 13.20
C LYS A 53 8.44 -26.90 11.69
N VAL A 54 7.30 -26.72 11.05
CA VAL A 54 7.27 -26.23 9.67
C VAL A 54 7.71 -24.76 9.71
N VAL A 55 8.57 -24.34 8.78
CA VAL A 55 8.96 -22.92 8.63
C VAL A 55 8.46 -22.42 7.29
N LEU A 56 7.74 -21.31 7.31
CA LEU A 56 7.28 -20.58 6.14
C LEU A 56 8.06 -19.26 6.07
N LEU A 57 8.93 -19.13 5.08
CA LEU A 57 9.58 -17.87 4.77
C LEU A 57 8.74 -17.09 3.76
N ASP A 58 8.42 -15.84 4.05
CA ASP A 58 7.77 -14.90 3.13
C ASP A 58 8.79 -13.86 2.65
N PHE A 59 9.21 -13.91 1.40
CA PHE A 59 10.10 -12.92 0.79
C PHE A 59 9.28 -11.75 0.26
N TRP A 60 9.40 -10.60 0.93
CA TRP A 60 8.50 -9.47 0.73
C TRP A 60 9.24 -8.13 0.70
N THR A 61 8.55 -7.09 0.24
CA THR A 61 8.97 -5.68 0.26
C THR A 61 7.73 -4.82 0.45
N TYR A 62 7.83 -3.68 1.14
CA TYR A 62 6.64 -2.94 1.57
C TYR A 62 6.13 -1.90 0.57
N GLY A 63 6.91 -1.57 -0.47
CA GLY A 63 6.42 -0.82 -1.62
C GLY A 63 5.36 -1.57 -2.43
N CYS A 64 5.43 -2.91 -2.42
CA CYS A 64 4.63 -3.80 -3.25
C CYS A 64 3.25 -4.10 -2.65
N VAL A 65 2.18 -3.71 -3.36
CA VAL A 65 0.79 -3.99 -2.98
C VAL A 65 0.50 -5.49 -2.89
N ASN A 66 1.10 -6.31 -3.77
CA ASN A 66 0.91 -7.77 -3.76
C ASN A 66 1.49 -8.41 -2.48
N CYS A 67 2.56 -7.84 -1.91
CA CYS A 67 3.11 -8.29 -0.62
C CYS A 67 2.20 -7.91 0.55
N ILE A 68 1.56 -6.75 0.49
CA ILE A 68 0.63 -6.32 1.55
C ILE A 68 -0.60 -7.23 1.60
N HIS A 69 -1.11 -7.65 0.43
CA HIS A 69 -2.29 -8.51 0.33
C HIS A 69 -2.16 -9.88 1.01
N VAL A 70 -0.93 -10.40 1.19
CA VAL A 70 -0.73 -11.74 1.76
C VAL A 70 -0.63 -11.75 3.28
N ILE A 71 -0.49 -10.58 3.93
CA ILE A 71 -0.36 -10.49 5.39
C ILE A 71 -1.56 -11.11 6.13
N PRO A 72 -2.84 -10.90 5.72
CA PRO A 72 -3.97 -11.59 6.33
C PRO A 72 -3.92 -13.12 6.19
N ASP A 73 -3.47 -13.63 5.04
CA ASP A 73 -3.29 -15.07 4.82
C ASP A 73 -2.23 -15.65 5.77
N LEU A 74 -1.12 -14.91 5.98
CA LEU A 74 -0.07 -15.29 6.93
C LEU A 74 -0.62 -15.35 8.36
N HIS A 75 -1.37 -14.33 8.81
CA HIS A 75 -2.00 -14.33 10.13
C HIS A 75 -2.95 -15.51 10.30
N LYS A 76 -3.73 -15.85 9.27
CA LYS A 76 -4.65 -17.00 9.29
C LYS A 76 -3.89 -18.33 9.43
N LEU A 77 -2.78 -18.50 8.72
CA LEU A 77 -1.90 -19.68 8.87
C LEU A 77 -1.29 -19.75 10.27
N GLU A 78 -0.78 -18.63 10.80
CA GLU A 78 -0.22 -18.57 12.17
C GLU A 78 -1.26 -18.99 13.22
N GLN A 79 -2.49 -18.49 13.09
CA GLN A 79 -3.60 -18.86 13.99
C GLN A 79 -3.97 -20.34 13.87
N LYS A 80 -4.07 -20.88 12.65
CA LYS A 80 -4.44 -22.29 12.42
C LYS A 80 -3.41 -23.27 13.01
N TYR A 81 -2.13 -23.01 12.77
CA TYR A 81 -1.06 -23.96 13.10
C TYR A 81 -0.39 -23.72 14.46
N GLY A 82 -0.56 -22.53 15.03
CA GLY A 82 0.03 -22.14 16.31
C GLY A 82 1.53 -22.42 16.33
N HIS A 83 2.02 -23.02 17.42
CA HIS A 83 3.46 -23.26 17.59
C HIS A 83 4.05 -24.34 16.68
N GLN A 84 3.27 -25.02 15.85
CA GLN A 84 3.79 -26.00 14.87
C GLN A 84 4.35 -25.33 13.61
N LEU A 85 3.96 -24.07 13.36
CA LEU A 85 4.42 -23.26 12.25
C LEU A 85 5.24 -22.08 12.78
N ALA A 86 6.36 -21.80 12.12
CA ALA A 86 7.10 -20.55 12.26
C ALA A 86 6.99 -19.76 10.95
N VAL A 87 6.20 -18.69 10.96
CA VAL A 87 6.20 -17.71 9.87
C VAL A 87 7.32 -16.72 10.11
N ILE A 88 8.13 -16.47 9.09
CA ILE A 88 9.25 -15.52 9.14
C ILE A 88 9.25 -14.72 7.85
N SER A 89 9.06 -13.42 7.96
CA SER A 89 9.03 -12.55 6.79
C SER A 89 10.42 -12.00 6.53
N VAL A 90 10.98 -12.37 5.38
CA VAL A 90 12.30 -11.98 4.89
C VAL A 90 12.15 -10.73 4.04
N HIS A 91 12.29 -9.57 4.68
CA HIS A 91 12.21 -8.29 4.01
C HIS A 91 13.42 -8.11 3.08
N SER A 92 13.17 -8.07 1.78
CA SER A 92 14.17 -7.93 0.71
C SER A 92 13.83 -6.66 -0.09
N PRO A 93 14.45 -5.51 0.22
CA PRO A 93 13.97 -4.19 -0.21
C PRO A 93 14.12 -3.93 -1.72
N LYS A 94 13.05 -3.47 -2.39
CA LYS A 94 13.11 -3.01 -3.78
C LYS A 94 13.74 -1.61 -3.89
N PHE A 95 13.33 -0.67 -3.06
CA PHE A 95 13.73 0.74 -3.07
C PHE A 95 14.79 1.07 -2.01
N GLU A 96 15.50 2.19 -2.19
CA GLU A 96 16.56 2.62 -1.27
C GLU A 96 16.01 2.94 0.14
N ASN A 97 14.86 3.61 0.22
CA ASN A 97 14.18 3.92 1.49
C ASN A 97 13.83 2.65 2.30
N GLU A 98 13.56 1.53 1.64
CA GLU A 98 13.16 0.29 2.30
C GLU A 98 14.27 -0.32 3.14
N LYS A 99 15.53 -0.01 2.86
CA LYS A 99 16.68 -0.58 3.59
C LYS A 99 16.74 -0.12 5.06
N GLN A 100 16.13 1.00 5.40
CA GLN A 100 16.20 1.58 6.74
C GLN A 100 15.32 0.80 7.75
N LEU A 101 15.94 0.34 8.85
CA LEU A 101 15.24 -0.42 9.89
C LEU A 101 14.14 0.39 10.59
N SER A 102 14.34 1.69 10.77
CA SER A 102 13.33 2.60 11.34
C SER A 102 12.07 2.64 10.48
N THR A 103 12.23 2.76 9.16
CA THR A 103 11.12 2.77 8.21
C THR A 103 10.42 1.41 8.21
N LEU A 104 11.18 0.30 8.15
CA LEU A 104 10.62 -1.04 8.24
C LEU A 104 9.84 -1.26 9.56
N THR A 105 10.31 -0.72 10.68
CA THR A 105 9.61 -0.78 11.98
C THR A 105 8.25 -0.09 11.91
N SER A 106 8.16 1.08 11.27
CA SER A 106 6.89 1.79 11.05
C SER A 106 5.94 0.98 10.18
N ILE A 107 6.46 0.28 9.17
CA ILE A 107 5.67 -0.58 8.27
C ILE A 107 5.17 -1.85 8.98
N VAL A 108 6.03 -2.55 9.71
CA VAL A 108 5.67 -3.74 10.51
C VAL A 108 4.52 -3.40 11.47
N ARG A 109 4.61 -2.23 12.12
CA ARG A 109 3.53 -1.70 12.95
C ARG A 109 2.28 -1.37 12.14
N ARG A 110 2.43 -0.69 11.00
CA ARG A 110 1.32 -0.23 10.16
C ARG A 110 0.47 -1.40 9.66
N TYR A 111 1.10 -2.49 9.22
CA TYR A 111 0.38 -3.66 8.73
C TYR A 111 0.11 -4.71 9.83
N GLY A 112 0.42 -4.39 11.08
CA GLY A 112 0.10 -5.22 12.23
C GLY A 112 0.74 -6.62 12.18
N MET A 113 1.93 -6.75 11.60
CA MET A 113 2.59 -8.05 11.45
C MET A 113 2.96 -8.64 12.81
N GLN A 114 2.60 -9.91 13.05
CA GLN A 114 2.72 -10.56 14.36
C GLN A 114 3.86 -11.60 14.44
N HIS A 115 4.45 -11.96 13.30
CA HIS A 115 5.58 -12.88 13.19
C HIS A 115 6.92 -12.15 13.19
N ALA A 116 8.00 -12.93 13.30
CA ALA A 116 9.37 -12.46 13.15
C ALA A 116 9.61 -11.88 11.75
N VAL A 117 10.34 -10.76 11.69
CA VAL A 117 10.75 -10.13 10.43
C VAL A 117 12.26 -9.95 10.43
N VAL A 118 12.93 -10.42 9.39
CA VAL A 118 14.37 -10.23 9.19
C VAL A 118 14.61 -9.27 8.02
N ASN A 119 15.53 -8.32 8.19
CA ASN A 119 15.86 -7.34 7.16
C ASN A 119 17.06 -7.80 6.31
N ASP A 120 16.79 -8.46 5.18
CA ASP A 120 17.79 -8.99 4.23
C ASP A 120 18.15 -7.95 3.14
N VAL A 121 18.68 -6.79 3.57
CA VAL A 121 19.00 -5.66 2.67
C VAL A 121 20.00 -6.01 1.57
N GLU A 122 20.88 -6.97 1.83
CA GLU A 122 21.90 -7.45 0.90
C GLU A 122 21.43 -8.65 0.07
N PHE A 123 20.15 -9.06 0.16
CA PHE A 123 19.56 -10.15 -0.60
C PHE A 123 20.30 -11.50 -0.43
N GLN A 124 20.88 -11.76 0.75
CA GLN A 124 21.62 -12.99 1.02
C GLN A 124 20.71 -14.21 1.04
N LEU A 125 19.60 -14.14 1.78
CA LEU A 125 18.59 -15.22 1.83
C LEU A 125 17.87 -15.31 0.48
N TRP A 126 17.49 -14.18 -0.10
CA TRP A 126 16.84 -14.12 -1.41
C TRP A 126 17.63 -14.90 -2.47
N ARG A 127 18.95 -14.65 -2.57
CA ARG A 127 19.83 -15.35 -3.51
C ARG A 127 20.00 -16.82 -3.14
N SER A 128 20.11 -17.14 -1.86
CA SER A 128 20.32 -18.50 -1.37
C SER A 128 19.16 -19.43 -1.70
N TYR A 129 17.92 -18.91 -1.68
CA TYR A 129 16.72 -19.64 -2.10
C TYR A 129 16.35 -19.42 -3.57
N ALA A 130 17.19 -18.74 -4.35
CA ALA A 130 16.95 -18.43 -5.77
C ALA A 130 15.59 -17.76 -6.03
N VAL A 131 15.16 -16.86 -5.14
CA VAL A 131 13.93 -16.09 -5.27
C VAL A 131 14.03 -15.13 -6.46
N ARG A 132 12.91 -14.89 -7.15
CA ARG A 132 12.85 -14.07 -8.38
C ARG A 132 11.66 -13.11 -8.45
N ALA A 133 10.75 -13.16 -7.48
CA ALA A 133 9.53 -12.36 -7.49
C ALA A 133 9.08 -12.05 -6.07
N TRP A 134 8.40 -10.92 -5.90
CA TRP A 134 7.72 -10.54 -4.67
C TRP A 134 6.19 -10.73 -4.83
N PRO A 135 5.47 -11.27 -3.82
CA PRO A 135 6.00 -12.10 -2.74
C PRO A 135 6.45 -13.48 -3.25
N THR A 136 7.33 -14.14 -2.50
CA THR A 136 7.63 -15.58 -2.68
C THR A 136 7.65 -16.29 -1.34
N PHE A 137 7.00 -17.43 -1.28
CA PHE A 137 6.92 -18.28 -0.10
C PHE A 137 7.84 -19.48 -0.25
N VAL A 138 8.68 -19.74 0.76
CA VAL A 138 9.51 -20.95 0.84
C VAL A 138 9.05 -21.79 2.04
N LEU A 139 8.79 -23.07 1.80
CA LEU A 139 8.49 -24.03 2.86
C LEU A 139 9.73 -24.85 3.22
N ILE A 140 9.97 -24.97 4.52
CA ILE A 140 10.98 -25.83 5.12
C ILE A 140 10.26 -26.80 6.07
N GLY A 141 10.58 -28.08 5.94
CA GLY A 141 9.95 -29.13 6.73
C GLY A 141 10.45 -29.16 8.18
N PRO A 142 9.75 -29.88 9.08
CA PRO A 142 10.18 -30.04 10.47
C PRO A 142 11.53 -30.75 10.65
N ASP A 143 12.02 -31.43 9.62
CA ASP A 143 13.35 -32.02 9.55
C ASP A 143 14.45 -31.01 9.20
N GLY A 144 14.10 -29.75 8.95
CA GLY A 144 15.02 -28.67 8.58
C GLY A 144 15.39 -28.66 7.09
N LYS A 145 14.65 -29.39 6.24
CA LYS A 145 14.94 -29.50 4.81
C LYS A 145 14.05 -28.61 3.97
N TYR A 146 14.62 -28.05 2.91
CA TYR A 146 13.88 -27.28 1.91
C TYR A 146 12.85 -28.17 1.21
N VAL A 147 11.60 -27.71 1.14
CA VAL A 147 10.47 -28.45 0.57
C VAL A 147 10.15 -27.94 -0.83
N GLY A 148 10.08 -26.63 -1.01
CA GLY A 148 9.72 -25.99 -2.26
C GLY A 148 9.40 -24.51 -2.07
N GLN A 149 8.98 -23.86 -3.16
CA GLN A 149 8.56 -22.46 -3.13
C GLN A 149 7.41 -22.18 -4.09
N THR A 150 6.65 -21.13 -3.81
CA THR A 150 5.59 -20.60 -4.69
C THR A 150 5.60 -19.07 -4.63
N SER A 151 5.26 -18.41 -5.74
CA SER A 151 5.33 -16.94 -5.86
C SER A 151 3.99 -16.32 -6.21
N GLY A 152 3.85 -15.05 -5.86
CA GLY A 152 2.62 -14.27 -6.03
C GLY A 152 1.64 -14.45 -4.87
N GLU A 153 0.60 -13.63 -4.89
CA GLU A 153 -0.52 -13.65 -3.95
C GLU A 153 -1.54 -14.78 -4.21
N GLY A 154 -2.54 -14.91 -3.33
CA GLY A 154 -3.62 -15.90 -3.47
C GLY A 154 -3.14 -17.34 -3.26
N ARG A 155 -2.17 -17.54 -2.36
CA ARG A 155 -1.50 -18.84 -2.13
C ARG A 155 -1.95 -19.55 -0.86
N TYR A 156 -2.90 -19.00 -0.10
CA TYR A 156 -3.38 -19.57 1.15
C TYR A 156 -3.65 -21.09 1.05
N ASP A 157 -4.54 -21.52 0.15
CA ASP A 157 -4.95 -22.93 0.08
C ASP A 157 -3.79 -23.88 -0.26
N VAL A 158 -2.86 -23.42 -1.11
CA VAL A 158 -1.68 -24.20 -1.49
C VAL A 158 -0.72 -24.34 -0.32
N LEU A 159 -0.51 -23.27 0.45
CA LEU A 159 0.33 -23.28 1.64
C LEU A 159 -0.30 -24.11 2.76
N ASP A 160 -1.59 -23.93 2.99
CA ASP A 160 -2.39 -24.65 3.99
C ASP A 160 -2.29 -26.18 3.80
N GLN A 161 -2.59 -26.65 2.58
CA GLN A 161 -2.50 -28.08 2.24
C GLN A 161 -1.07 -28.62 2.39
N ALA A 162 -0.06 -27.85 1.97
CA ALA A 162 1.34 -28.27 2.07
C ALA A 162 1.81 -28.36 3.53
N ILE A 163 1.40 -27.42 4.39
CA ILE A 163 1.74 -27.43 5.82
C ILE A 163 1.05 -28.60 6.51
N ASP A 164 -0.25 -28.84 6.25
CA ASP A 164 -0.98 -30.00 6.78
C ASP A 164 -0.27 -31.32 6.43
N GLN A 165 0.13 -31.48 5.17
CA GLN A 165 0.84 -32.67 4.72
C GLN A 165 2.21 -32.84 5.40
N LEU A 166 3.00 -31.77 5.51
CA LEU A 166 4.32 -31.83 6.16
C LEU A 166 4.21 -32.21 7.64
N LEU A 167 3.20 -31.71 8.35
CA LEU A 167 2.96 -32.06 9.74
C LEU A 167 2.50 -33.51 9.89
N ALA A 168 1.62 -33.99 9.00
CA ALA A 168 1.13 -35.37 9.03
C ALA A 168 2.22 -36.41 8.71
N GLU A 169 3.15 -36.09 7.81
CA GLU A 169 4.24 -36.99 7.41
C GLU A 169 5.41 -37.01 8.42
N PHE A 170 5.49 -36.02 9.32
CA PHE A 170 6.63 -35.89 10.23
C PHE A 170 6.60 -36.92 11.35
N LYS A 171 7.54 -37.88 11.29
CA LYS A 171 7.70 -38.94 12.29
C LYS A 171 8.58 -38.55 13.48
N GLY A 172 9.16 -37.35 13.48
CA GLY A 172 10.03 -36.87 14.55
C GLY A 172 9.23 -36.26 15.72
N LYS A 173 9.94 -35.82 16.76
CA LYS A 173 9.31 -35.10 17.88
C LYS A 173 8.97 -33.67 17.45
N PRO A 174 7.70 -33.23 17.50
CA PRO A 174 7.32 -31.86 17.18
C PRO A 174 7.93 -30.89 18.20
N ASN A 175 8.31 -29.72 17.71
CA ASN A 175 8.79 -28.62 18.54
C ASN A 175 7.67 -27.61 18.72
N LEU A 176 7.06 -27.60 19.90
CA LEU A 176 5.98 -26.68 20.26
C LEU A 176 6.46 -25.49 21.11
N THR A 177 7.77 -25.31 21.26
CA THR A 177 8.32 -24.19 22.02
C THR A 177 7.92 -22.88 21.33
N PRO A 178 7.31 -21.92 22.04
CA PRO A 178 6.98 -20.62 21.47
C PRO A 178 8.24 -19.89 20.95
N LEU A 179 8.10 -19.17 19.84
CA LEU A 179 9.16 -18.27 19.39
C LEU A 179 9.31 -17.09 20.36
N PRO A 180 10.51 -16.49 20.48
CA PRO A 180 10.77 -15.37 21.38
C PRO A 180 10.19 -14.05 20.82
N ILE A 181 8.88 -14.03 20.53
CA ILE A 181 8.19 -12.90 19.91
C ILE A 181 8.15 -11.69 20.86
N LYS A 182 8.54 -10.53 20.34
CA LYS A 182 8.39 -9.22 20.99
C LYS A 182 7.95 -8.20 19.94
N LEU A 183 6.65 -7.98 19.86
CA LEU A 183 6.05 -7.09 18.86
C LEU A 183 6.53 -5.64 19.02
N VAL A 184 6.57 -4.92 17.90
CA VAL A 184 6.75 -3.46 17.89
C VAL A 184 5.57 -2.80 18.61
N ASP A 185 5.86 -1.85 19.49
CA ASP A 185 4.82 -1.13 20.25
C ASP A 185 3.83 -0.42 19.31
N PRO A 186 2.51 -0.41 19.61
CA PRO A 186 1.53 0.32 18.82
C PRO A 186 1.77 1.84 18.88
N LEU A 187 1.27 2.57 17.88
CA LEU A 187 1.27 4.04 17.88
C LEU A 187 0.12 4.55 18.76
N THR A 188 0.39 5.52 19.62
CA THR A 188 -0.59 6.15 20.52
C THR A 188 -0.73 7.66 20.29
N THR A 189 -0.48 8.10 19.06
CA THR A 189 -0.52 9.51 18.63
C THR A 189 -1.95 9.94 18.27
N THR A 190 -2.20 11.25 18.12
CA THR A 190 -3.54 11.77 17.79
C THR A 190 -4.03 11.38 16.39
N LEU A 191 -3.10 11.33 15.44
CA LEU A 191 -3.23 10.67 14.14
C LEU A 191 -2.26 9.50 14.11
N ALA A 192 -2.55 8.47 13.35
CA ALA A 192 -1.66 7.34 13.15
C ALA A 192 -1.56 7.03 11.65
N ALA A 193 -0.38 7.35 11.09
CA ALA A 193 -0.07 7.23 9.67
C ALA A 193 -1.14 7.83 8.75
N PRO A 194 -1.45 9.14 8.83
CA PRO A 194 -2.43 9.74 7.94
C PRO A 194 -2.03 9.55 6.47
N GLY A 195 -2.88 8.89 5.70
CA GLY A 195 -2.60 8.49 4.32
C GLY A 195 -2.92 9.57 3.30
N SER A 196 -3.99 10.34 3.53
CA SER A 196 -4.47 11.38 2.62
C SER A 196 -5.14 12.53 3.37
N VAL A 197 -5.25 13.68 2.71
CA VAL A 197 -5.96 14.88 3.17
C VAL A 197 -6.71 15.49 1.98
N THR A 198 -7.92 15.99 2.19
CA THR A 198 -8.67 16.80 1.21
C THR A 198 -9.29 18.00 1.90
N VAL A 199 -9.48 19.11 1.18
CA VAL A 199 -9.91 20.39 1.74
C VAL A 199 -10.86 21.10 0.79
N ASP A 200 -11.95 21.67 1.32
CA ASP A 200 -12.83 22.62 0.62
C ASP A 200 -13.02 23.88 1.47
N GLU A 201 -13.98 24.75 1.15
CA GLU A 201 -14.26 25.97 1.91
C GLU A 201 -14.81 25.77 3.33
N ARG A 202 -15.25 24.55 3.67
CA ARG A 202 -15.88 24.21 4.95
C ARG A 202 -14.97 23.35 5.81
N TYR A 203 -14.38 22.32 5.22
CA TYR A 203 -13.75 21.25 5.97
C TYR A 203 -12.34 20.91 5.48
N ILE A 204 -11.56 20.39 6.43
CA ILE A 204 -10.35 19.60 6.22
C ILE A 204 -10.70 18.17 6.61
N ALA A 205 -10.65 17.25 5.65
CA ALA A 205 -10.87 15.82 5.88
C ALA A 205 -9.54 15.07 5.77
N ILE A 206 -9.24 14.24 6.75
CA ILE A 206 -7.99 13.49 6.86
C ILE A 206 -8.32 12.01 6.96
N SER A 207 -7.65 11.19 6.15
CA SER A 207 -7.70 9.75 6.34
C SER A 207 -6.69 9.35 7.41
N ASP A 208 -7.20 8.99 8.59
CA ASP A 208 -6.40 8.55 9.74
C ASP A 208 -6.24 7.04 9.70
N THR A 209 -5.40 6.60 8.75
CA THR A 209 -5.38 5.24 8.21
C THR A 209 -5.26 4.16 9.28
N LEU A 210 -4.32 4.26 10.22
CA LEU A 210 -4.12 3.20 11.23
C LEU A 210 -5.14 3.20 12.35
N HIS A 211 -5.82 4.32 12.55
CA HIS A 211 -7.00 4.33 13.40
C HIS A 211 -8.27 3.94 12.65
N ASN A 212 -8.19 3.49 11.39
CA ASN A 212 -9.34 3.04 10.59
C ASN A 212 -10.53 4.02 10.61
N GLN A 213 -10.24 5.32 10.50
CA GLN A 213 -11.24 6.37 10.61
C GLN A 213 -10.92 7.56 9.73
N ILE A 214 -11.92 8.42 9.51
CA ILE A 214 -11.77 9.72 8.87
C ILE A 214 -11.92 10.81 9.92
N VAL A 215 -11.01 11.79 9.93
CA VAL A 215 -11.08 12.97 10.80
C VAL A 215 -11.57 14.16 9.98
N LEU A 216 -12.70 14.73 10.37
CA LEU A 216 -13.29 15.92 9.74
C LEU A 216 -13.17 17.11 10.68
N MET A 217 -12.59 18.20 10.19
CA MET A 217 -12.33 19.43 10.97
C MET A 217 -12.76 20.66 10.18
N ASP A 218 -13.00 21.77 10.88
CA ASP A 218 -13.12 23.08 10.24
C ASP A 218 -11.76 23.78 10.06
N HIS A 219 -11.75 24.90 9.34
CA HIS A 219 -10.54 25.70 9.09
C HIS A 219 -9.99 26.40 10.34
N GLN A 220 -10.76 26.48 11.42
CA GLN A 220 -10.32 27.02 12.70
C GLN A 220 -9.60 25.97 13.56
N GLY A 221 -9.51 24.72 13.10
CA GLY A 221 -8.85 23.63 13.79
C GLY A 221 -9.76 22.92 14.81
N LYS A 222 -11.07 23.16 14.78
CA LYS A 222 -12.02 22.46 15.64
C LYS A 222 -12.41 21.13 14.98
N LEU A 223 -12.43 20.07 15.79
CA LEU A 223 -12.94 18.77 15.37
C LEU A 223 -14.45 18.87 15.12
N VAL A 224 -14.87 18.53 13.90
CA VAL A 224 -16.29 18.40 13.53
C VAL A 224 -16.76 17.00 13.86
N LYS A 225 -16.05 15.97 13.38
CA LYS A 225 -16.40 14.57 13.62
C LYS A 225 -15.19 13.63 13.40
N ARG A 226 -15.14 12.52 14.12
CA ARG A 226 -14.37 11.32 13.75
C ARG A 226 -15.38 10.28 13.26
N LEU A 227 -15.16 9.76 12.06
CA LEU A 227 -16.09 8.88 11.36
C LEU A 227 -15.43 7.50 11.23
N GLY A 228 -16.10 6.46 11.70
CA GLY A 228 -15.57 5.11 11.81
C GLY A 228 -15.35 4.68 13.26
N SER A 229 -15.61 3.41 13.55
CA SER A 229 -15.47 2.79 14.87
C SER A 229 -14.02 2.57 15.32
N GLY A 230 -13.07 2.67 14.38
CA GLY A 230 -11.66 2.33 14.55
C GLY A 230 -11.33 0.83 14.43
N ILE A 231 -12.35 -0.01 14.28
CA ILE A 231 -12.20 -1.45 13.99
C ILE A 231 -12.14 -1.62 12.48
N ALA A 232 -11.16 -2.40 11.99
CA ALA A 232 -11.04 -2.74 10.58
C ALA A 232 -12.16 -3.69 10.15
N GLU A 233 -13.19 -3.16 9.49
CA GLU A 233 -14.37 -3.92 9.01
C GLU A 233 -15.05 -3.15 7.87
N LEU A 234 -15.68 -3.87 6.92
CA LEU A 234 -16.59 -3.27 5.94
C LEU A 234 -17.99 -3.16 6.55
N LYS A 235 -18.28 -2.02 7.18
CA LYS A 235 -19.57 -1.80 7.83
C LYS A 235 -20.14 -0.41 7.53
N ASP A 236 -21.34 -0.39 6.97
CA ASP A 236 -22.13 0.82 6.77
C ASP A 236 -22.86 1.21 8.07
N GLY A 237 -23.21 2.48 8.19
CA GLY A 237 -23.85 2.98 9.41
C GLY A 237 -23.66 4.47 9.63
N GLN A 238 -24.18 4.95 10.75
CA GLN A 238 -23.93 6.30 11.22
C GLN A 238 -22.52 6.38 11.77
N SER A 239 -21.77 7.45 11.46
CA SER A 239 -20.46 7.81 12.05
C SER A 239 -19.76 6.73 12.88
N ASP A 240 -20.13 6.58 14.16
CA ASP A 240 -19.40 5.79 15.16
C ASP A 240 -19.75 4.28 15.09
N SER A 241 -20.84 3.91 14.40
CA SER A 241 -21.24 2.51 14.14
C SER A 241 -20.80 1.99 12.78
N SER A 242 -20.37 2.88 11.88
CA SER A 242 -19.68 2.52 10.63
C SER A 242 -18.24 2.11 10.90
N ALA A 243 -17.62 1.42 9.95
CA ALA A 243 -16.22 1.02 10.03
C ALA A 243 -15.52 1.19 8.68
N PHE A 244 -14.20 1.39 8.74
CA PHE A 244 -13.29 1.43 7.59
C PHE A 244 -12.14 0.47 7.87
N ALA A 245 -11.30 0.17 6.87
CA ALA A 245 -10.07 -0.57 7.05
C ALA A 245 -8.95 0.09 6.24
N SER A 246 -8.03 0.74 6.95
CA SER A 246 -6.91 1.48 6.35
C SER A 246 -7.31 2.40 5.18
N PRO A 247 -8.26 3.34 5.38
CA PRO A 247 -8.70 4.24 4.31
C PRO A 247 -7.52 5.07 3.76
N GLN A 248 -7.58 5.43 2.48
CA GLN A 248 -6.57 6.25 1.80
C GLN A 248 -7.24 7.49 1.17
N GLY A 249 -7.28 7.58 -0.15
CA GLY A 249 -7.70 8.77 -0.88
C GLY A 249 -9.13 9.21 -0.61
N LEU A 250 -9.30 10.52 -0.67
CA LEU A 250 -10.50 11.23 -0.26
C LEU A 250 -10.90 12.25 -1.32
N VAL A 251 -12.20 12.34 -1.64
CA VAL A 251 -12.74 13.43 -2.46
C VAL A 251 -13.94 14.06 -1.76
N LEU A 252 -13.82 15.36 -1.48
CA LEU A 252 -14.84 16.14 -0.79
C LEU A 252 -15.70 16.92 -1.80
N THR A 253 -17.02 16.94 -1.57
CA THR A 253 -17.98 17.78 -2.29
C THR A 253 -18.89 18.52 -1.31
N ASP A 254 -19.72 19.42 -1.83
CA ASP A 254 -20.78 20.11 -1.09
C ASP A 254 -21.66 19.18 -0.22
N LYS A 255 -21.92 17.95 -0.66
CA LYS A 255 -22.86 17.02 -0.03
C LYS A 255 -22.22 15.78 0.55
N ALA A 256 -21.07 15.37 0.05
CA ALA A 256 -20.51 14.06 0.37
C ALA A 256 -18.99 14.06 0.45
N LEU A 257 -18.46 13.11 1.20
CA LEU A 257 -17.07 12.71 1.16
C LEU A 257 -16.99 11.28 0.61
N TYR A 258 -16.27 11.09 -0.48
CA TYR A 258 -15.98 9.78 -1.05
C TYR A 258 -14.63 9.29 -0.52
N VAL A 259 -14.56 8.00 -0.20
CA VAL A 259 -13.40 7.38 0.47
C VAL A 259 -12.98 6.13 -0.30
N ALA A 260 -11.70 6.05 -0.66
CA ALA A 260 -11.05 4.81 -1.03
C ALA A 260 -10.72 4.04 0.25
N ASP A 261 -11.56 3.06 0.58
CA ASP A 261 -11.41 2.24 1.78
C ASP A 261 -10.56 1.02 1.44
N THR A 262 -9.26 1.27 1.34
CA THR A 262 -8.28 0.42 0.64
C THR A 262 -8.21 -0.99 1.22
N GLY A 263 -8.17 -1.13 2.55
CA GLY A 263 -8.09 -2.42 3.23
C GLY A 263 -9.38 -3.24 3.15
N ASN A 264 -10.53 -2.59 2.93
CA ASN A 264 -11.81 -3.26 2.66
C ASN A 264 -12.04 -3.49 1.16
N HIS A 265 -11.11 -3.08 0.30
CA HIS A 265 -11.28 -3.14 -1.16
C HIS A 265 -12.61 -2.52 -1.60
N ALA A 266 -12.94 -1.34 -1.06
CA ALA A 266 -14.24 -0.71 -1.26
C ALA A 266 -14.16 0.80 -1.52
N ILE A 267 -15.21 1.33 -2.14
CA ILE A 267 -15.46 2.76 -2.30
C ILE A 267 -16.64 3.12 -1.40
N ARG A 268 -16.42 4.06 -0.48
CA ARG A 268 -17.43 4.47 0.51
C ARG A 268 -17.87 5.91 0.24
N ARG A 269 -19.08 6.23 0.68
CA ARG A 269 -19.64 7.58 0.68
C ARG A 269 -20.10 7.93 2.08
N ILE A 270 -19.67 9.09 2.55
CA ILE A 270 -20.15 9.73 3.76
C ILE A 270 -21.03 10.90 3.36
N ASP A 271 -22.28 10.89 3.79
CA ASP A 271 -23.17 12.03 3.66
C ASP A 271 -22.78 13.12 4.66
N LEU A 272 -22.46 14.33 4.22
CA LEU A 272 -21.96 15.38 5.11
C LEU A 272 -23.05 16.08 5.92
N THR A 273 -24.33 15.84 5.62
CA THR A 273 -25.44 16.38 6.43
C THR A 273 -25.78 15.44 7.57
N THR A 274 -25.86 14.15 7.27
CA THR A 274 -26.34 13.12 8.19
C THR A 274 -25.22 12.28 8.81
N PHE A 275 -23.99 12.38 8.30
CA PHE A 275 -22.87 11.50 8.65
C PHE A 275 -23.17 9.99 8.49
N GLN A 276 -24.11 9.66 7.60
CA GLN A 276 -24.36 8.30 7.17
C GLN A 276 -23.25 7.84 6.22
N VAL A 277 -22.63 6.71 6.55
CA VAL A 277 -21.67 6.00 5.70
C VAL A 277 -22.40 4.90 4.93
N SER A 278 -22.09 4.79 3.64
CA SER A 278 -22.65 3.79 2.71
C SER A 278 -21.57 3.27 1.76
N THR A 279 -21.71 2.02 1.32
CA THR A 279 -20.80 1.42 0.34
C THR A 279 -21.34 1.65 -1.08
N LEU A 280 -20.50 2.22 -1.94
CA LEU A 280 -20.83 2.48 -3.35
C LEU A 280 -20.35 1.37 -4.28
N ALA A 281 -19.18 0.80 -4.01
CA ALA A 281 -18.59 -0.29 -4.78
C ALA A 281 -17.63 -1.11 -3.89
N GLY A 282 -17.39 -2.37 -4.24
CA GLY A 282 -16.61 -3.27 -3.39
C GLY A 282 -17.49 -4.09 -2.45
N ASN A 283 -17.15 -5.36 -2.29
CA ASN A 283 -17.86 -6.31 -1.42
C ASN A 283 -17.04 -6.73 -0.19
N GLY A 284 -15.85 -6.17 0.03
CA GLY A 284 -14.95 -6.55 1.13
C GLY A 284 -13.85 -7.54 0.74
N GLU A 285 -14.04 -8.25 -0.37
CA GLU A 285 -13.14 -9.33 -0.79
C GLU A 285 -12.06 -8.84 -1.75
N LEU A 286 -10.84 -9.36 -1.58
CA LEU A 286 -9.73 -9.12 -2.51
C LEU A 286 -9.99 -9.86 -3.83
N ALA A 287 -10.10 -9.11 -4.93
CA ALA A 287 -10.33 -9.69 -6.24
C ALA A 287 -9.18 -10.59 -6.73
N GLN A 288 -9.56 -11.79 -7.20
CA GLN A 288 -8.66 -12.73 -7.88
C GLN A 288 -8.89 -12.68 -9.40
N GLY A 289 -7.81 -12.54 -10.17
CA GLY A 289 -7.86 -12.55 -11.64
C GLY A 289 -8.47 -11.29 -12.28
N ARG A 290 -8.97 -11.43 -13.52
CA ARG A 290 -9.46 -10.29 -14.32
C ARG A 290 -10.83 -9.84 -13.82
N LEU A 291 -10.91 -8.61 -13.37
CA LEU A 291 -12.15 -7.97 -12.94
C LEU A 291 -13.17 -7.88 -14.09
N ILE A 292 -14.41 -8.28 -13.82
CA ILE A 292 -15.51 -8.26 -14.80
C ILE A 292 -16.30 -6.97 -14.62
N SER A 293 -16.33 -6.11 -15.64
CA SER A 293 -17.18 -4.91 -15.64
C SER A 293 -18.65 -5.28 -15.89
N GLY A 294 -19.59 -4.52 -15.32
CA GLY A 294 -21.03 -4.61 -15.65
C GLY A 294 -21.94 -5.31 -14.62
N SER A 295 -21.43 -5.71 -13.45
CA SER A 295 -22.25 -6.13 -12.31
C SER A 295 -22.58 -4.96 -11.37
N THR A 296 -23.55 -5.16 -10.46
CA THR A 296 -23.85 -4.21 -9.38
C THR A 296 -22.55 -3.85 -8.64
N PRO A 297 -22.15 -2.57 -8.56
CA PRO A 297 -20.82 -2.21 -8.05
C PRO A 297 -20.49 -2.74 -6.65
N THR A 298 -21.49 -2.85 -5.76
CA THR A 298 -21.33 -3.37 -4.39
C THR A 298 -21.13 -4.89 -4.32
N GLN A 299 -21.30 -5.61 -5.43
CA GLN A 299 -21.03 -7.05 -5.54
C GLN A 299 -19.68 -7.35 -6.19
N VAL A 300 -19.01 -6.33 -6.74
CA VAL A 300 -17.70 -6.48 -7.36
C VAL A 300 -16.64 -6.53 -6.26
N SER A 301 -15.83 -7.58 -6.24
CA SER A 301 -14.57 -7.57 -5.50
C SER A 301 -13.62 -6.59 -6.17
N LEU A 302 -13.14 -5.58 -5.44
CA LEU A 302 -12.13 -4.65 -5.95
C LEU A 302 -10.74 -5.09 -5.50
N ARG A 303 -9.73 -4.30 -5.86
CA ARG A 303 -8.35 -4.64 -5.56
C ARG A 303 -7.57 -3.40 -5.16
N SER A 304 -7.70 -3.08 -3.87
CA SER A 304 -7.00 -1.96 -3.21
C SER A 304 -7.15 -0.62 -3.96
N PRO A 305 -8.37 -0.04 -4.01
CA PRO A 305 -8.54 1.33 -4.46
C PRO A 305 -7.72 2.24 -3.53
N TRP A 306 -6.86 3.08 -4.09
CA TRP A 306 -5.91 3.87 -3.31
C TRP A 306 -6.26 5.35 -3.29
N ASP A 307 -6.67 5.89 -4.44
CA ASP A 307 -7.03 7.31 -4.53
C ASP A 307 -8.16 7.58 -5.53
N LEU A 308 -8.76 8.76 -5.41
CA LEU A 308 -9.99 9.16 -6.08
C LEU A 308 -9.85 10.55 -6.70
N ALA A 309 -10.48 10.74 -7.86
CA ALA A 309 -10.72 12.07 -8.42
C ALA A 309 -12.13 12.14 -9.00
N LEU A 310 -12.83 13.26 -8.84
CA LEU A 310 -14.22 13.40 -9.29
C LEU A 310 -14.33 14.44 -10.41
N ASP A 311 -14.99 14.05 -11.50
CA ASP A 311 -15.47 14.95 -12.54
C ASP A 311 -16.99 14.82 -12.68
N ASN A 312 -17.74 15.84 -12.25
CA ASN A 312 -19.20 15.80 -12.25
C ASN A 312 -19.75 14.55 -11.52
N ASN A 313 -20.24 13.55 -12.27
CA ASN A 313 -20.74 12.29 -11.73
C ASN A 313 -19.76 11.11 -11.89
N THR A 314 -18.61 11.32 -12.54
CA THR A 314 -17.63 10.25 -12.78
C THR A 314 -16.54 10.30 -11.71
N LEU A 315 -16.55 9.31 -10.82
CA LEU A 315 -15.48 9.09 -9.86
C LEU A 315 -14.40 8.21 -10.50
N TYR A 316 -13.24 8.79 -10.78
CA TYR A 316 -12.04 8.08 -11.18
C TYR A 316 -11.38 7.45 -9.94
N ILE A 317 -10.88 6.23 -10.10
CA ILE A 317 -10.35 5.42 -9.02
C ILE A 317 -8.99 4.88 -9.45
N ALA A 318 -7.95 5.18 -8.68
CA ALA A 318 -6.65 4.55 -8.82
C ALA A 318 -6.71 3.17 -8.16
N MET A 319 -6.83 2.12 -8.99
CA MET A 319 -6.93 0.74 -8.54
C MET A 319 -5.52 0.15 -8.44
N ALA A 320 -4.83 0.48 -7.34
CA ALA A 320 -3.42 0.14 -7.13
C ALA A 320 -3.17 -1.36 -7.28
N GLY A 321 -4.03 -2.18 -6.67
CA GLY A 321 -3.87 -3.62 -6.65
C GLY A 321 -4.02 -4.27 -8.04
N SER A 322 -4.83 -3.72 -8.94
CA SER A 322 -4.98 -4.25 -10.31
C SER A 322 -4.20 -3.47 -11.36
N HIS A 323 -3.35 -2.52 -10.96
CA HIS A 323 -2.54 -1.68 -11.84
C HIS A 323 -3.36 -0.98 -12.94
N GLN A 324 -4.50 -0.40 -12.56
CA GLN A 324 -5.48 0.20 -13.48
C GLN A 324 -6.10 1.49 -12.94
N ILE A 325 -6.65 2.29 -13.86
CA ILE A 325 -7.58 3.37 -13.53
C ILE A 325 -8.99 2.90 -13.85
N TRP A 326 -9.88 3.04 -12.87
CA TRP A 326 -11.29 2.67 -12.94
C TRP A 326 -12.18 3.91 -12.89
N THR A 327 -13.42 3.77 -13.32
CA THR A 327 -14.45 4.80 -13.16
C THR A 327 -15.71 4.20 -12.58
N LEU A 328 -16.33 4.93 -11.64
CA LEU A 328 -17.69 4.72 -11.16
C LEU A 328 -18.55 5.93 -11.54
N ASP A 329 -19.58 5.73 -12.36
CA ASP A 329 -20.59 6.77 -12.59
C ASP A 329 -21.60 6.77 -11.44
N LEU A 330 -21.64 7.85 -10.67
CA LEU A 330 -22.43 7.99 -9.45
C LEU A 330 -23.95 8.06 -9.69
N LYS A 331 -24.39 8.25 -10.93
CA LYS A 331 -25.82 8.34 -11.28
C LYS A 331 -26.37 7.00 -11.77
N SER A 332 -25.66 6.37 -12.69
CA SER A 332 -26.03 5.09 -13.30
C SER A 332 -25.50 3.88 -12.55
N ALA A 333 -24.59 4.08 -11.58
CA ALA A 333 -23.85 3.03 -10.89
C ALA A 333 -23.06 2.13 -11.85
N GLU A 334 -22.53 2.69 -12.96
CA GLU A 334 -21.68 1.95 -13.88
C GLU A 334 -20.23 1.94 -13.37
N LEU A 335 -19.72 0.77 -13.01
CA LEU A 335 -18.31 0.54 -12.65
C LEU A 335 -17.56 -0.16 -13.80
N LYS A 336 -16.44 0.43 -14.26
CA LYS A 336 -15.64 -0.13 -15.36
C LYS A 336 -14.16 0.24 -15.30
N VAL A 337 -13.36 -0.58 -15.98
CA VAL A 337 -11.96 -0.23 -16.32
C VAL A 337 -11.98 0.95 -17.28
N PHE A 338 -11.29 2.03 -16.91
CA PHE A 338 -11.11 3.21 -17.74
C PHE A 338 -9.79 3.17 -18.51
N ALA A 339 -8.69 2.84 -17.83
CA ALA A 339 -7.36 2.71 -18.41
C ALA A 339 -6.53 1.60 -17.75
N GLY A 340 -5.62 0.99 -18.50
CA GLY A 340 -4.72 -0.05 -18.01
C GLY A 340 -5.10 -1.46 -18.47
N THR A 341 -4.14 -2.21 -19.00
CA THR A 341 -4.29 -3.64 -19.32
C THR A 341 -4.38 -4.52 -18.07
N GLY A 342 -3.92 -4.01 -16.93
CA GLY A 342 -3.75 -4.75 -15.68
C GLY A 342 -2.40 -5.46 -15.56
N GLN A 343 -1.56 -5.40 -16.60
CA GLN A 343 -0.16 -5.80 -16.48
C GLN A 343 0.59 -4.77 -15.63
N GLU A 344 1.42 -5.26 -14.72
CA GLU A 344 2.36 -4.45 -13.95
C GLU A 344 3.52 -3.97 -14.86
N ALA A 345 3.40 -2.78 -15.46
CA ALA A 345 4.41 -2.23 -16.37
C ALA A 345 4.26 -0.71 -16.55
N LEU A 346 5.28 -0.08 -17.16
CA LEU A 346 5.24 1.32 -17.59
C LEU A 346 5.10 1.38 -19.12
N VAL A 347 3.85 1.39 -19.62
CA VAL A 347 3.56 1.37 -21.06
C VAL A 347 2.61 2.49 -21.43
N ASP A 348 3.07 3.41 -22.27
CA ASP A 348 2.29 4.50 -22.87
C ASP A 348 1.42 4.01 -24.04
N GLY A 349 0.44 4.81 -24.45
CA GLY A 349 -0.40 4.50 -25.62
C GLY A 349 -1.85 4.91 -25.45
N LYS A 350 -2.77 4.18 -26.07
CA LYS A 350 -4.21 4.36 -25.81
C LYS A 350 -4.54 3.79 -24.44
N ARG A 351 -5.53 4.36 -23.74
CA ARG A 351 -5.92 3.97 -22.38
C ARG A 351 -6.13 2.47 -22.17
N ARG A 352 -6.63 1.74 -23.17
CA ARG A 352 -6.86 0.28 -23.06
C ARG A 352 -5.63 -0.58 -23.33
N ASP A 353 -4.61 -0.01 -23.98
CA ASP A 353 -3.37 -0.69 -24.35
C ASP A 353 -2.19 -0.29 -23.44
N SER A 354 -2.33 0.83 -22.73
CA SER A 354 -1.37 1.27 -21.71
C SER A 354 -1.36 0.33 -20.51
N ALA A 355 -0.23 0.25 -19.81
CA ALA A 355 -0.08 -0.49 -18.55
C ALA A 355 0.45 0.46 -17.47
N PHE A 356 -0.04 0.32 -16.25
CA PHE A 356 0.39 1.07 -15.07
C PHE A 356 1.12 0.15 -14.11
N ASN A 357 1.73 0.71 -13.08
CA ASN A 357 2.27 -0.03 -11.96
C ASN A 357 1.95 0.61 -10.62
N GLN A 358 0.86 0.13 -10.01
CA GLN A 358 0.38 0.56 -8.70
C GLN A 358 0.06 2.07 -8.70
N PRO A 359 -0.92 2.51 -9.50
CA PRO A 359 -1.38 3.89 -9.46
C PRO A 359 -1.92 4.18 -8.05
N SER A 360 -1.40 5.23 -7.41
CA SER A 360 -1.68 5.54 -6.00
C SER A 360 -2.24 6.93 -5.77
N GLY A 361 -2.16 7.84 -6.74
CA GLY A 361 -2.66 9.21 -6.60
C GLY A 361 -3.17 9.77 -7.92
N LEU A 362 -4.19 10.62 -7.85
CA LEU A 362 -4.92 11.18 -8.98
C LEU A 362 -5.10 12.69 -8.83
N ALA A 363 -4.76 13.43 -9.90
CA ALA A 363 -5.12 14.84 -10.01
C ALA A 363 -5.92 15.07 -11.28
N LEU A 364 -7.03 15.79 -11.20
CA LEU A 364 -7.86 16.10 -12.36
C LEU A 364 -7.97 17.61 -12.57
N ARG A 365 -7.75 18.06 -13.81
CA ARG A 365 -8.14 19.43 -14.22
C ARG A 365 -8.47 19.50 -15.70
N GLY A 366 -9.68 19.97 -16.00
CA GLY A 366 -10.17 20.08 -17.37
C GLY A 366 -10.13 18.71 -18.06
N ASN A 367 -9.45 18.63 -19.20
CA ASN A 367 -9.37 17.41 -20.02
C ASN A 367 -8.18 16.48 -19.67
N LYS A 368 -7.54 16.69 -18.53
CA LYS A 368 -6.33 15.95 -18.12
C LYS A 368 -6.53 15.31 -16.74
N LEU A 369 -6.17 14.04 -16.66
CA LEU A 369 -6.02 13.28 -15.42
C LEU A 369 -4.54 12.90 -15.28
N TRP A 370 -3.89 13.35 -14.21
CA TRP A 370 -2.55 12.93 -13.85
C TRP A 370 -2.59 11.79 -12.84
N VAL A 371 -1.61 10.90 -12.93
CA VAL A 371 -1.53 9.68 -12.14
C VAL A 371 -0.13 9.59 -11.53
N ALA A 372 -0.05 9.45 -10.21
CA ALA A 372 1.14 9.00 -9.52
C ALA A 372 1.22 7.47 -9.62
N ASP A 373 2.15 6.96 -10.44
CA ASP A 373 2.33 5.54 -10.75
C ASP A 373 3.51 4.99 -9.93
N ALA A 374 3.22 4.58 -8.69
CA ALA A 374 4.17 4.57 -7.58
C ALA A 374 5.32 3.56 -7.79
N GLU A 375 5.02 2.33 -8.19
CA GLU A 375 6.03 1.28 -8.33
C GLU A 375 6.97 1.50 -9.53
N ALA A 376 6.56 2.34 -10.49
CA ALA A 376 7.38 2.84 -11.59
C ALA A 376 8.11 4.15 -11.26
N SER A 377 7.85 4.72 -10.07
CA SER A 377 8.34 6.05 -9.64
C SER A 377 8.09 7.11 -10.72
N ALA A 378 6.86 7.10 -11.25
CA ALA A 378 6.48 7.86 -12.43
C ALA A 378 5.27 8.77 -12.16
N VAL A 379 5.20 9.85 -12.93
CA VAL A 379 4.00 10.69 -13.06
C VAL A 379 3.53 10.59 -14.49
N ARG A 380 2.28 10.21 -14.67
CA ARG A 380 1.66 9.95 -15.97
C ARG A 380 0.48 10.86 -16.20
N GLN A 381 0.10 11.02 -17.45
CA GLN A 381 -1.03 11.85 -17.85
C GLN A 381 -1.93 11.06 -18.78
N ILE A 382 -3.24 11.17 -18.56
CA ILE A 382 -4.30 10.71 -19.45
C ILE A 382 -5.02 11.92 -20.02
N ASP A 383 -5.06 12.04 -21.33
CA ASP A 383 -5.93 12.97 -22.04
C ASP A 383 -7.34 12.36 -22.15
N LEU A 384 -8.33 12.98 -21.51
CA LEU A 384 -9.67 12.40 -21.40
C LEU A 384 -10.42 12.38 -22.74
N SER A 385 -10.12 13.31 -23.65
CA SER A 385 -10.76 13.40 -24.96
C SER A 385 -10.25 12.35 -25.96
N SER A 386 -8.94 12.17 -26.05
CA SER A 386 -8.30 11.24 -26.99
C SER A 386 -8.08 9.87 -26.37
N GLY A 387 -8.12 9.77 -25.05
CA GLY A 387 -7.78 8.56 -24.30
C GLY A 387 -6.29 8.21 -24.37
N LYS A 388 -5.41 9.14 -24.70
CA LYS A 388 -3.96 8.91 -24.76
C LYS A 388 -3.35 8.97 -23.36
N VAL A 389 -2.49 8.00 -23.05
CA VAL A 389 -1.68 7.92 -21.83
C VAL A 389 -0.22 8.16 -22.19
N ASP A 390 0.41 9.12 -21.51
CA ASP A 390 1.80 9.51 -21.69
C ASP A 390 2.52 9.55 -20.33
N THR A 391 3.78 9.13 -20.29
CA THR A 391 4.65 9.29 -19.11
C THR A 391 5.34 10.65 -19.14
N LEU A 392 5.13 11.45 -18.09
CA LEU A 392 5.79 12.75 -17.94
C LEU A 392 7.17 12.58 -17.33
N VAL A 393 7.25 11.91 -16.18
CA VAL A 393 8.47 11.64 -15.41
C VAL A 393 8.49 10.15 -15.05
N GLY A 394 9.67 9.55 -15.01
CA GLY A 394 9.87 8.12 -14.72
C GLY A 394 10.46 7.36 -15.91
N GLN A 395 11.34 6.39 -15.64
CA GLN A 395 12.11 5.67 -16.68
C GLN A 395 11.94 4.15 -16.62
N GLY A 396 11.31 3.60 -15.59
CA GLY A 396 11.04 2.17 -15.45
C GLY A 396 10.98 1.72 -13.99
N LEU A 397 10.67 0.44 -13.78
CA LEU A 397 10.37 -0.14 -12.46
C LEU A 397 11.55 -0.15 -11.46
N PHE A 398 12.77 0.03 -11.96
CA PHE A 398 14.01 0.03 -11.16
C PHE A 398 14.86 1.28 -11.39
N GLU A 399 14.30 2.29 -12.06
CA GLU A 399 14.96 3.56 -12.35
C GLU A 399 14.36 4.65 -11.46
N PHE A 400 14.80 4.68 -10.20
CA PHE A 400 14.29 5.56 -9.16
C PHE A 400 15.44 6.27 -8.41
N GLY A 401 15.11 7.31 -7.66
CA GLY A 401 16.07 8.09 -6.87
C GLY A 401 15.61 9.53 -6.68
N LEU A 402 16.49 10.39 -6.15
CA LEU A 402 16.22 11.82 -5.95
C LEU A 402 17.08 12.65 -6.90
N LYS A 403 16.47 13.15 -7.99
CA LYS A 403 17.17 14.00 -8.95
C LYS A 403 16.23 15.01 -9.60
N ASP A 404 16.58 16.29 -9.48
CA ASP A 404 15.91 17.41 -10.16
C ASP A 404 16.39 17.58 -11.61
N GLY A 405 15.67 18.41 -12.37
CA GLY A 405 15.96 18.78 -13.75
C GLY A 405 14.89 18.31 -14.73
N ALA A 406 15.24 18.23 -16.02
CA ALA A 406 14.28 17.94 -17.08
C ALA A 406 13.53 16.62 -16.84
N PHE A 407 12.24 16.59 -17.17
CA PHE A 407 11.33 15.45 -17.00
C PHE A 407 11.95 14.08 -17.39
N LYS A 408 12.65 14.01 -18.53
CA LYS A 408 13.31 12.80 -19.04
C LYS A 408 14.52 12.31 -18.23
N ARG A 409 15.02 13.11 -17.29
CA ARG A 409 16.25 12.85 -16.51
C ARG A 409 16.03 12.93 -15.00
N ALA A 410 14.96 13.57 -14.58
CA ALA A 410 14.55 13.61 -13.19
C ALA A 410 14.22 12.20 -12.70
N LEU A 411 14.42 11.99 -11.40
CA LEU A 411 14.09 10.75 -10.71
C LEU A 411 13.19 11.07 -9.52
N LEU A 412 12.22 10.18 -9.31
CA LEU A 412 11.34 10.09 -8.15
C LEU A 412 11.57 8.72 -7.48
N GLN A 413 10.97 8.49 -6.32
CA GLN A 413 10.98 7.19 -5.63
C GLN A 413 9.63 6.95 -4.96
N HIS A 414 8.88 5.99 -5.48
CA HIS A 414 7.56 5.55 -4.97
C HIS A 414 6.61 6.72 -4.66
N ASN A 415 6.45 7.65 -5.60
CA ASN A 415 5.58 8.79 -5.40
C ASN A 415 4.11 8.35 -5.28
N LYS A 416 3.47 8.63 -4.14
CA LYS A 416 2.11 8.16 -3.86
C LYS A 416 1.01 9.12 -4.29
N ASP A 417 1.32 10.41 -4.43
CA ASP A 417 0.28 11.39 -4.74
C ASP A 417 0.75 12.50 -5.68
N VAL A 418 -0.22 13.10 -6.39
CA VAL A 418 -0.05 14.23 -7.29
C VAL A 418 -1.26 15.16 -7.17
N VAL A 419 -1.03 16.47 -7.14
CA VAL A 419 -2.08 17.49 -7.14
C VAL A 419 -1.74 18.62 -8.09
N VAL A 420 -2.77 19.29 -8.61
CA VAL A 420 -2.61 20.47 -9.45
C VAL A 420 -2.47 21.70 -8.56
N LEU A 421 -1.29 22.35 -8.55
CA LEU A 421 -1.10 23.61 -7.82
C LEU A 421 -1.71 24.79 -8.59
N ASP A 422 -1.42 24.87 -9.88
CA ASP A 422 -1.87 25.93 -10.77
C ASP A 422 -1.93 25.44 -12.22
N LYS A 423 -2.02 26.36 -13.19
CA LYS A 423 -2.21 26.00 -14.62
C LYS A 423 -1.05 25.17 -15.18
N ASN A 424 0.16 25.42 -14.70
CA ASN A 424 1.39 24.90 -15.26
C ASN A 424 2.16 24.03 -14.27
N THR A 425 1.79 24.02 -12.99
CA THR A 425 2.55 23.31 -11.95
C THR A 425 1.74 22.19 -11.31
N LEU A 426 2.34 21.00 -11.24
CA LEU A 426 1.88 19.90 -10.37
C LEU A 426 2.79 19.81 -9.15
N ALA A 427 2.22 19.47 -7.98
CA ALA A 427 3.00 19.01 -6.84
C ALA A 427 2.85 17.49 -6.71
N VAL A 428 3.95 16.82 -6.37
CA VAL A 428 4.04 15.36 -6.25
C VAL A 428 4.59 15.04 -4.87
N ALA A 429 3.92 14.14 -4.15
CA ALA A 429 4.44 13.55 -2.94
C ALA A 429 5.44 12.46 -3.34
N ASP A 430 6.72 12.81 -3.35
CA ASP A 430 7.83 11.90 -3.66
C ASP A 430 8.21 11.12 -2.40
N THR A 431 7.32 10.20 -2.06
CA THR A 431 7.15 9.61 -0.73
C THR A 431 8.43 9.00 -0.19
N TYR A 432 9.12 8.14 -0.96
CA TYR A 432 10.33 7.46 -0.48
C TYR A 432 11.59 8.31 -0.55
N ASN A 433 11.55 9.45 -1.25
CA ASN A 433 12.59 10.47 -1.11
C ASN A 433 12.29 11.46 0.02
N HIS A 434 11.12 11.37 0.67
CA HIS A 434 10.67 12.25 1.74
C HIS A 434 10.58 13.73 1.33
N LYS A 435 10.20 13.99 0.07
CA LYS A 435 10.13 15.36 -0.48
C LYS A 435 8.79 15.63 -1.17
N ILE A 436 8.48 16.92 -1.32
CA ILE A 436 7.51 17.39 -2.30
C ILE A 436 8.27 17.87 -3.54
N ARG A 437 7.84 17.41 -4.72
CA ARG A 437 8.45 17.78 -6.00
C ARG A 437 7.47 18.60 -6.81
N LEU A 438 7.94 19.65 -7.46
CA LEU A 438 7.17 20.48 -8.37
C LEU A 438 7.53 20.12 -9.79
N LEU A 439 6.51 19.84 -10.61
CA LEU A 439 6.64 19.57 -12.03
C LEU A 439 6.08 20.77 -12.79
N ASP A 440 6.96 21.52 -13.44
CA ASP A 440 6.58 22.57 -14.38
C ASP A 440 6.27 21.93 -15.74
N LEU A 441 5.01 22.03 -16.18
CA LEU A 441 4.51 21.42 -17.40
C LEU A 441 4.93 22.17 -18.67
N ASP A 442 5.23 23.47 -18.58
CA ASP A 442 5.63 24.30 -19.72
C ASP A 442 7.14 24.12 -19.99
N GLU A 443 7.96 24.23 -18.94
CA GLU A 443 9.43 24.06 -19.02
C GLU A 443 9.86 22.59 -18.97
N GLN A 444 8.96 21.69 -18.58
CA GLN A 444 9.21 20.27 -18.38
C GLN A 444 10.37 20.03 -17.40
N GLN A 445 10.37 20.74 -16.28
CA GLN A 445 11.37 20.63 -15.21
C GLN A 445 10.76 20.10 -13.91
N VAL A 446 11.54 19.27 -13.22
CA VAL A 446 11.27 18.83 -11.86
C VAL A 446 12.19 19.58 -10.90
N MET A 447 11.63 20.14 -9.84
CA MET A 447 12.38 20.79 -8.77
C MET A 447 11.90 20.32 -7.40
N THR A 448 12.79 20.29 -6.42
CA THR A 448 12.44 19.97 -5.03
C THR A 448 11.91 21.21 -4.31
N LEU A 449 10.72 21.12 -3.72
CA LEU A 449 10.18 22.16 -2.85
C LEU A 449 10.85 22.08 -1.47
N SER A 450 11.54 23.15 -1.08
CA SER A 450 12.14 23.26 0.26
C SER A 450 11.11 23.74 1.27
N LEU A 451 10.74 22.88 2.22
CA LEU A 451 9.78 23.19 3.28
C LEU A 451 10.44 23.65 4.59
N GLY A 452 11.77 23.56 4.69
CA GLY A 452 12.51 23.84 5.93
C GLY A 452 12.30 22.80 7.04
N THR A 453 11.65 21.67 6.74
CA THR A 453 11.51 20.51 7.63
C THR A 453 11.68 19.23 6.82
N GLU A 454 12.14 18.16 7.46
CA GLU A 454 12.15 16.83 6.85
C GLU A 454 10.76 16.21 6.96
N LEU A 455 10.28 15.68 5.84
CA LEU A 455 9.09 14.84 5.82
C LEU A 455 9.49 13.40 6.11
N ASN A 456 8.50 12.53 6.33
CA ASN A 456 8.71 11.10 6.46
C ASN A 456 7.56 10.37 5.77
N GLU A 457 7.86 9.90 4.55
CA GLU A 457 6.91 9.24 3.65
C GLU A 457 5.59 10.02 3.48
N PRO A 458 5.60 11.25 2.94
CA PRO A 458 4.35 11.96 2.68
C PRO A 458 3.43 11.14 1.76
N GLY A 459 2.24 10.81 2.24
CA GLY A 459 1.32 9.88 1.58
C GLY A 459 0.29 10.54 0.67
N GLY A 460 -0.09 11.79 0.97
CA GLY A 460 -1.13 12.50 0.24
C GLY A 460 -1.05 14.02 0.37
N LEU A 461 -1.65 14.70 -0.60
CA LEU A 461 -1.62 16.15 -0.82
C LEU A 461 -3.01 16.69 -1.11
N ALA A 462 -3.25 17.96 -0.77
CA ALA A 462 -4.42 18.69 -1.26
C ALA A 462 -4.08 20.16 -1.49
N VAL A 463 -4.83 20.80 -2.39
CA VAL A 463 -4.67 22.22 -2.70
C VAL A 463 -5.97 22.94 -2.47
N PHE A 464 -5.94 23.99 -1.67
CA PHE A 464 -7.07 24.89 -1.47
C PHE A 464 -6.58 26.31 -1.21
N ASN A 465 -7.19 27.33 -1.85
CA ASN A 465 -6.86 28.75 -1.65
C ASN A 465 -5.35 29.09 -1.69
N SER A 466 -4.60 28.59 -2.67
CA SER A 466 -3.14 28.77 -2.79
C SER A 466 -2.33 28.19 -1.61
N GLN A 467 -2.87 27.19 -0.93
CA GLN A 467 -2.20 26.45 0.14
C GLN A 467 -2.11 24.97 -0.25
N LEU A 468 -0.94 24.39 -0.02
CA LEU A 468 -0.68 22.97 -0.16
C LEU A 468 -0.75 22.31 1.22
N TYR A 469 -1.63 21.33 1.36
CA TYR A 469 -1.77 20.48 2.54
C TYR A 469 -1.04 19.17 2.29
N ILE A 470 -0.35 18.67 3.31
CA ILE A 470 0.54 17.51 3.19
C ILE A 470 0.23 16.55 4.34
N ALA A 471 -0.15 15.32 4.02
CA ALA A 471 -0.22 14.22 4.98
C ALA A 471 1.19 13.62 5.15
N ASP A 472 1.88 14.03 6.22
CA ASP A 472 3.25 13.61 6.54
C ASP A 472 3.21 12.32 7.37
N THR A 473 2.96 11.21 6.66
CA THR A 473 2.41 9.96 7.19
C THR A 473 3.18 9.42 8.38
N ASN A 474 4.49 9.15 8.26
CA ASN A 474 5.24 8.54 9.37
C ASN A 474 5.58 9.51 10.50
N ASN A 475 5.42 10.82 10.27
CA ASN A 475 5.49 11.84 11.33
C ASN A 475 4.12 12.06 12.01
N ASN A 476 3.06 11.37 11.57
CA ASN A 476 1.74 11.39 12.19
C ASN A 476 1.12 12.80 12.28
N ARG A 477 1.34 13.65 11.26
CA ARG A 477 0.91 15.05 11.26
C ARG A 477 0.42 15.50 9.89
N ILE A 478 -0.34 16.59 9.87
CA ILE A 478 -0.71 17.30 8.64
C ILE A 478 -0.01 18.66 8.62
N LEU A 479 0.68 18.95 7.53
CA LEU A 479 1.33 20.23 7.29
C LEU A 479 0.53 21.06 6.29
N ARG A 480 0.69 22.38 6.39
CA ARG A 480 0.10 23.36 5.48
C ARG A 480 1.17 24.35 5.06
N TRP A 481 1.46 24.36 3.77
CA TRP A 481 2.39 25.25 3.09
C TRP A 481 1.65 26.35 2.34
N GLN A 482 1.93 27.60 2.68
CA GLN A 482 1.39 28.76 1.96
C GLN A 482 2.27 29.07 0.75
N LEU A 483 1.73 28.95 -0.47
CA LEU A 483 2.54 29.00 -1.69
C LEU A 483 3.18 30.38 -1.93
N LYS A 484 2.48 31.47 -1.60
CA LYS A 484 2.97 32.84 -1.85
C LYS A 484 3.95 33.30 -0.77
N GLU A 485 3.59 33.04 0.49
CA GLU A 485 4.33 33.46 1.67
C GLU A 485 5.52 32.54 1.97
N GLN A 486 5.57 31.36 1.31
CA GLN A 486 6.57 30.31 1.55
C GLN A 486 6.68 29.95 3.03
N LYS A 487 5.52 29.82 3.68
CA LYS A 487 5.42 29.59 5.12
C LYS A 487 4.79 28.24 5.38
N LEU A 488 5.49 27.43 6.16
CA LEU A 488 4.98 26.17 6.67
C LEU A 488 4.30 26.38 8.03
N SER A 489 3.21 25.64 8.25
CA SER A 489 2.55 25.51 9.54
C SER A 489 2.05 24.08 9.73
N GLU A 490 1.99 23.60 10.96
CA GLU A 490 1.36 22.32 11.27
C GLU A 490 -0.10 22.54 11.67
N ILE A 491 -0.99 21.70 11.15
CA ILE A 491 -2.40 21.70 11.53
C ILE A 491 -2.55 20.91 12.82
N GLN A 492 -2.95 21.60 13.88
CA GLN A 492 -3.20 20.97 15.17
C GLN A 492 -4.50 20.18 15.13
N VAL A 493 -4.40 18.86 15.20
CA VAL A 493 -5.57 17.97 15.27
C VAL A 493 -5.93 17.72 16.73
N PRO A 494 -7.17 18.00 17.15
CA PRO A 494 -7.60 17.70 18.52
C PRO A 494 -7.56 16.20 18.82
N ALA A 495 -7.06 15.86 20.00
CA ALA A 495 -7.21 14.52 20.56
C ALA A 495 -8.71 14.18 20.71
N SER A 496 -9.07 12.91 20.60
CA SER A 496 -10.41 12.49 20.99
C SER A 496 -10.62 12.85 22.45
N ALA A 497 -11.74 13.51 22.78
CA ALA A 497 -12.18 13.51 24.17
C ALA A 497 -12.29 12.04 24.59
N LYS A 498 -11.53 11.64 25.62
CA LYS A 498 -11.71 10.29 26.19
C LYS A 498 -13.18 10.20 26.57
N ALA A 499 -13.90 9.23 26.01
CA ALA A 499 -15.16 8.82 26.60
C ALA A 499 -14.84 8.49 28.07
N ASP A 500 -15.55 9.10 29.01
CA ASP A 500 -15.52 8.74 30.42
C ASP A 500 -16.04 7.30 30.56
N THR A 501 -15.23 6.32 30.19
CA THR A 501 -15.46 4.92 30.53
C THR A 501 -15.03 4.77 31.98
N LYS A 502 -15.94 5.11 32.90
CA LYS A 502 -15.88 4.54 34.24
C LYS A 502 -15.87 3.02 34.06
N PRO A 503 -14.89 2.30 34.63
CA PRO A 503 -14.94 0.84 34.61
C PRO A 503 -16.22 0.40 35.33
N LYS A 504 -17.00 -0.46 34.66
CA LYS A 504 -18.02 -1.27 35.33
C LYS A 504 -17.40 -2.60 35.73
#